data_AF-E9JAC4-F1
#
_entry.id   AF-E9JAC4-F1
#
_cell.length_a   1.000
_cell.length_b   1.000
_cell.length_c   1.000
_cell.angle_alpha   90.00
_cell.angle_beta   90.00
_cell.angle_gamma   90.00
#
_symmetry.space_group_name_H-M   'P 1'
#
loop_
_entity.id
_entity.type
_entity.pdbx_description
1 polymer ?
#
loop_
_entity_poly.entity_id
_entity_poly.type
_entity_poly.pdbx_seq_one_letter_code
_entity_poly.pdbx_strand_id
1 'polypeptide(L)'
;KDVRVLLKTPRNVSSNIKSLGSGHYIHFGISYVLERSIKTYSKFIKGNKIKLNINIDGVPLSKSSGSQFWPIMASIENINTYTLPFIIGIYHGMCKPNDANDYLLD
;
A
#
# COMPACT_ATOMS: atom_id res chain seq x y z
N LYS A 1 3.79 21.83 -26.92
CA LYS A 1 3.26 20.57 -26.35
C LYS A 1 3.51 20.63 -24.84
N ASP A 2 2.47 20.71 -24.02
CA ASP A 2 2.62 20.96 -22.57
C ASP A 2 3.25 19.75 -21.87
N VAL A 3 4.42 19.95 -21.27
CA VAL A 3 5.21 18.91 -20.56
C VAL A 3 4.40 18.27 -19.42
N ARG A 4 3.42 18.99 -18.86
CA ARG A 4 2.55 18.52 -17.77
C ARG A 4 1.64 17.35 -18.15
N VAL A 5 1.51 17.02 -19.44
CA VAL A 5 0.69 15.90 -19.92
C VAL A 5 1.53 14.67 -20.32
N LEU A 6 2.87 14.76 -20.24
CA LEU A 6 3.78 13.72 -20.73
C LEU A 6 3.56 12.37 -20.04
N LEU A 7 3.29 12.38 -18.73
CA LEU A 7 3.14 11.16 -17.92
C LEU A 7 1.70 10.62 -17.88
N LYS A 8 0.74 11.25 -18.59
CA LYS A 8 -0.69 10.90 -18.55
C LYS A 8 -1.22 10.68 -17.12
N THR A 9 -0.71 11.42 -16.14
CA THR A 9 -1.13 11.29 -14.75
C THR A 9 -2.64 11.50 -14.66
N PRO A 10 -3.39 10.55 -14.11
CA PRO A 10 -4.84 10.69 -14.03
C PRO A 10 -5.19 11.97 -13.24
N ARG A 11 -6.11 12.77 -13.75
CA ARG A 11 -6.45 14.08 -13.16
C ARG A 11 -7.47 13.99 -12.02
N ASN A 12 -8.22 12.89 -11.96
CA ASN A 12 -9.29 12.65 -10.98
C ASN A 12 -8.94 11.49 -10.04
N VAL A 13 -7.75 11.52 -9.41
CA VAL A 13 -7.38 10.53 -8.38
C VAL A 13 -7.90 10.94 -7.00
N SER A 14 -8.20 12.23 -6.81
CA SER A 14 -8.61 12.81 -5.53
C SER A 14 -9.90 12.22 -4.96
N SER A 15 -10.81 11.68 -5.79
CA SER A 15 -12.06 11.06 -5.32
C SER A 15 -11.85 9.82 -4.46
N ASN A 16 -10.69 9.17 -4.59
CA ASN A 16 -10.38 7.93 -3.87
C ASN A 16 -9.49 8.20 -2.65
N ILE A 17 -9.09 9.45 -2.44
CA ILE A 17 -8.29 9.87 -1.28
C ILE A 17 -9.26 10.29 -0.17
N LYS A 18 -9.16 9.62 0.97
CA LYS A 18 -9.94 9.88 2.18
C LYS A 18 -9.10 10.66 3.18
N SER A 19 -9.72 11.57 3.93
CA SER A 19 -9.08 12.13 5.12
C SER A 19 -9.06 11.07 6.23
N LEU A 20 -7.90 10.88 6.87
CA LEU A 20 -7.72 9.92 7.96
C LEU A 20 -6.90 10.59 9.07
N GLY A 21 -7.52 10.87 10.20
CA GLY A 21 -6.89 11.64 11.28
C GLY A 21 -6.39 13.02 10.79
N SER A 22 -5.09 13.28 10.96
CA SER A 22 -4.42 14.51 10.50
C SER A 22 -3.85 14.41 9.08
N GLY A 23 -4.09 13.31 8.38
CA GLY A 23 -3.50 13.01 7.07
C GLY A 23 -4.52 12.54 6.04
N HIS A 24 -3.99 11.93 4.99
CA HIS A 24 -4.74 11.45 3.84
C HIS A 24 -4.40 9.99 3.58
N TYR A 25 -5.39 9.21 3.18
CA TYR A 25 -5.27 7.79 2.89
C TYR A 25 -5.87 7.46 1.54
N ILE A 26 -5.22 6.56 0.80
CA ILE A 26 -5.77 5.95 -0.40
C ILE A 26 -5.64 4.43 -0.31
N HIS A 27 -6.76 3.75 -0.59
CA HIS A 27 -6.83 2.30 -0.65
C HIS A 27 -6.79 1.84 -2.11
N PHE A 28 -5.89 0.90 -2.43
CA PHE A 28 -5.76 0.30 -3.76
C PHE A 28 -6.47 -1.04 -3.90
N GLY A 29 -6.84 -1.68 -2.77
CA GLY A 29 -7.42 -3.01 -2.77
C GLY A 29 -6.37 -4.11 -2.80
N ILE A 30 -6.73 -5.27 -2.25
CA ILE A 30 -5.84 -6.43 -2.17
C ILE A 30 -6.12 -7.48 -3.25
N SER A 31 -7.36 -7.63 -3.69
CA SER A 31 -7.84 -8.79 -4.46
C SER A 31 -7.04 -9.06 -5.74
N TYR A 32 -6.89 -8.03 -6.59
CA TYR A 32 -6.20 -8.19 -7.88
C TYR A 32 -4.72 -8.54 -7.71
N VAL A 33 -4.03 -7.85 -6.79
CA VAL A 33 -2.59 -8.05 -6.59
C VAL A 33 -2.31 -9.37 -5.86
N LEU A 34 -3.19 -9.77 -4.94
CA LEU A 34 -3.13 -11.05 -4.28
C LEU A 34 -3.35 -12.19 -5.26
N GLU A 35 -4.38 -12.12 -6.12
CA GLU A 35 -4.62 -13.14 -7.15
C GLU A 35 -3.41 -13.30 -8.08
N ARG A 36 -2.81 -12.18 -8.50
CA ARG A 36 -1.59 -12.19 -9.31
C ARG A 36 -0.41 -12.82 -8.56
N SER A 37 -0.22 -12.48 -7.29
CA SER A 37 0.83 -13.05 -6.44
C SER A 37 0.64 -14.56 -6.27
N ILE A 38 -0.59 -15.02 -6.00
CA ILE A 38 -0.91 -16.45 -5.90
C ILE A 38 -0.60 -17.17 -7.20
N LYS A 39 -1.03 -16.64 -8.34
CA LYS A 39 -0.73 -17.23 -9.66
C LYS A 39 0.77 -17.35 -9.88
N THR A 40 1.52 -16.32 -9.52
CA THR A 40 2.98 -16.25 -9.70
C THR A 40 3.71 -17.26 -8.81
N TYR A 41 3.26 -17.43 -7.57
CA TYR A 41 3.97 -18.21 -6.56
C TYR A 41 3.30 -19.52 -6.15
N SER A 42 2.23 -19.92 -6.86
CA SER A 42 1.38 -21.08 -6.53
C SER A 42 2.13 -22.35 -6.16
N LYS A 43 3.23 -22.66 -6.87
CA LYS A 43 4.07 -23.85 -6.63
C LYS A 43 4.79 -23.85 -5.28
N PHE A 44 4.97 -22.69 -4.66
CA PHE A 44 5.73 -22.52 -3.43
C PHE A 44 4.85 -22.29 -2.19
N ILE A 45 3.55 -22.05 -2.39
CA ILE A 45 2.57 -21.84 -1.32
C ILE A 45 2.30 -23.16 -0.63
N LYS A 46 2.33 -23.15 0.72
CA LYS A 46 2.06 -24.34 1.53
C LYS A 46 0.58 -24.46 1.86
N GLY A 47 0.00 -25.58 1.47
CA GLY A 47 -1.38 -25.95 1.82
C GLY A 47 -2.43 -25.07 1.14
N ASN A 48 -3.65 -25.10 1.68
CA ASN A 48 -4.83 -24.48 1.06
C ASN A 48 -5.27 -23.17 1.73
N LYS A 49 -4.45 -22.64 2.65
CA LYS A 49 -4.69 -21.37 3.33
C LYS A 49 -3.62 -20.39 2.89
N ILE A 50 -3.95 -19.11 2.80
CA ILE A 50 -2.98 -18.05 2.54
C ILE A 50 -2.85 -17.23 3.80
N LYS A 51 -1.61 -17.07 4.26
CA LYS A 51 -1.26 -16.16 5.33
C LYS A 51 -0.58 -14.95 4.72
N LEU A 52 -0.96 -13.77 5.19
CA LEU A 52 -0.40 -12.52 4.74
C LEU A 52 0.36 -11.87 5.89
N ASN A 53 1.58 -11.43 5.59
CA ASN A 53 2.30 -10.53 6.46
C ASN A 53 1.97 -9.10 6.04
N ILE A 54 1.48 -8.28 6.97
CA ILE A 54 1.15 -6.87 6.74
C ILE A 54 2.22 -6.00 7.42
N ASN A 55 2.79 -5.08 6.66
CA ASN A 55 3.79 -4.13 7.15
C ASN A 55 3.34 -2.69 6.87
N ILE A 56 3.58 -1.80 7.83
CA ILE A 56 3.20 -0.38 7.74
C ILE A 56 4.35 0.48 8.27
N ASP A 57 5.36 0.67 7.43
CA ASP A 57 6.57 1.42 7.77
C ASP A 57 6.52 2.86 7.24
N GLY A 58 7.03 3.80 8.03
CA GLY A 58 7.09 5.22 7.67
C GLY A 58 8.32 5.56 6.85
N VAL A 59 8.12 6.29 5.75
CA VAL A 59 9.16 6.77 4.83
C VAL A 59 9.10 8.30 4.77
N PRO A 60 10.13 9.02 5.22
CA PRO A 60 10.16 10.47 5.16
C PRO A 60 10.24 10.95 3.71
N LEU A 61 9.35 11.86 3.32
CA LEU A 61 9.30 12.45 1.98
C LEU A 61 10.32 13.57 1.79
N SER A 62 10.69 14.23 2.88
CA SER A 62 11.66 15.31 2.86
C SER A 62 12.46 15.31 4.15
N LYS A 63 13.71 15.77 4.09
CA LYS A 63 14.55 15.93 5.28
C LYS A 63 14.19 17.15 6.12
N SER A 64 13.52 18.14 5.52
CA SER A 64 13.23 19.46 6.12
C SER A 64 11.78 19.64 6.57
N SER A 65 10.90 18.67 6.33
CA SER A 65 9.53 18.67 6.87
C SER A 65 9.21 17.32 7.49
N GLY A 66 8.25 17.29 8.43
CA GLY A 66 7.73 16.04 9.01
C GLY A 66 6.89 15.19 8.05
N SER A 67 6.75 15.59 6.79
CA SER A 67 5.94 14.88 5.78
C SER A 67 6.47 13.47 5.53
N GLN A 68 5.59 12.48 5.71
CA GLN A 68 5.90 11.05 5.65
C GLN A 68 4.83 10.30 4.87
N PHE A 69 5.26 9.33 4.07
CA PHE A 69 4.38 8.28 3.57
C PHE A 69 4.47 7.05 4.48
N TRP A 70 3.34 6.39 4.64
CA TRP A 70 3.21 5.13 5.34
C TRP A 70 2.55 4.16 4.37
N PRO A 71 3.32 3.47 3.52
CA PRO A 71 2.79 2.40 2.68
C PRO A 71 2.31 1.23 3.55
N ILE A 72 1.07 0.81 3.34
CA ILE A 72 0.54 -0.46 3.84
C ILE A 72 0.89 -1.51 2.80
N MET A 73 1.80 -2.40 3.15
CA MET A 73 2.31 -3.44 2.28
C MET A 73 1.87 -4.81 2.77
N ALA A 74 1.69 -5.74 1.85
CA ALA A 74 1.51 -7.15 2.16
C ALA A 74 2.44 -8.05 1.37
N SER A 75 2.75 -9.19 1.94
CA SER A 75 3.43 -10.30 1.28
C SER A 75 2.82 -11.63 1.71
N ILE A 76 3.01 -12.68 0.91
CA ILE A 76 2.54 -14.03 1.27
C ILE A 76 3.56 -14.60 2.26
N GLU A 77 3.10 -15.05 3.43
CA GLU A 77 3.96 -15.53 4.51
C GLU A 77 4.21 -17.05 4.42
N ASN A 78 3.17 -17.82 4.09
CA ASN A 78 3.22 -19.29 4.12
C ASN A 78 3.82 -19.90 2.85
N ILE A 79 5.02 -19.46 2.50
CA ILE A 79 5.67 -19.75 1.22
C ILE A 79 7.15 -20.07 1.42
N ASN A 80 7.68 -20.99 0.61
CA ASN A 80 9.09 -21.43 0.68
C ASN A 80 10.08 -20.55 -0.10
N THR A 81 9.66 -19.37 -0.53
CA THR A 81 10.49 -18.43 -1.28
C THR A 81 10.13 -17.01 -0.91
N TYR A 82 11.05 -16.08 -1.14
CA TYR A 82 10.77 -14.67 -0.95
C TYR A 82 9.70 -14.20 -1.95
N THR A 83 8.69 -13.51 -1.44
CA THR A 83 7.72 -12.78 -2.28
C THR A 83 7.94 -11.29 -2.11
N LEU A 84 7.96 -10.57 -3.23
CA LEU A 84 8.05 -9.13 -3.21
C LEU A 84 6.79 -8.54 -2.55
N PRO A 85 6.92 -7.67 -1.53
CA PRO A 85 5.78 -6.98 -0.94
C PRO A 85 5.06 -6.12 -1.98
N PHE A 86 3.75 -6.05 -1.86
CA PHE A 86 2.90 -5.21 -2.69
C PHE A 86 2.11 -4.21 -1.85
N ILE A 87 1.84 -3.04 -2.41
CA ILE A 87 1.12 -1.95 -1.74
C ILE A 87 -0.39 -2.21 -1.81
N ILE A 88 -1.06 -2.17 -0.65
CA ILE A 88 -2.52 -2.24 -0.51
C ILE A 88 -3.11 -0.85 -0.29
N GLY A 89 -2.36 0.04 0.37
CA GLY A 89 -2.77 1.41 0.62
C GLY A 89 -1.57 2.29 0.92
N ILE A 90 -1.76 3.59 0.86
CA ILE A 90 -0.75 4.57 1.29
C ILE A 90 -1.44 5.61 2.15
N TYR A 91 -0.86 5.86 3.32
CA TYR A 91 -1.18 7.03 4.13
C TYR A 91 -0.10 8.10 3.97
N HIS A 92 -0.51 9.36 4.01
CA HIS A 92 0.34 10.53 3.99
C HIS A 92 -0.02 11.46 5.14
N GLY A 93 0.98 11.89 5.91
CA GLY A 93 0.77 12.85 6.98
C GLY A 93 2.08 13.37 7.54
N MET A 94 1.97 14.30 8.50
CA MET A 94 3.14 14.86 9.21
C MET A 94 3.62 13.96 10.35
N CYS A 95 2.77 13.02 10.76
CA CYS A 95 3.04 12.04 11.80
C CYS A 95 2.29 10.74 11.50
N LYS A 96 2.68 9.67 12.19
CA LYS A 96 1.91 8.41 12.21
C LYS A 96 0.49 8.68 12.73
N PRO A 97 -0.56 8.05 12.18
CA PRO A 97 -1.89 8.11 12.76
C PRO A 97 -1.91 7.46 14.15
N ASN A 98 -2.92 7.85 14.93
CA ASN A 98 -3.03 7.46 16.33
C ASN A 98 -3.32 5.96 16.49
N ASP A 99 -4.04 5.36 15.55
CA ASP A 99 -4.30 3.92 15.50
C ASP A 99 -3.84 3.35 14.15
N ALA A 100 -3.14 2.21 14.17
CA ALA A 100 -2.76 1.50 12.96
C ALA A 100 -3.94 0.69 12.37
N ASN A 101 -4.96 0.39 13.17
CA ASN A 101 -6.17 -0.28 12.66
C ASN A 101 -6.97 0.64 11.73
N ASP A 102 -6.81 1.96 11.84
CA ASP A 102 -7.46 2.94 10.97
C ASP A 102 -7.20 2.70 9.48
N TYR A 103 -6.07 2.07 9.12
CA TYR A 103 -5.77 1.70 7.74
C TYR A 103 -6.56 0.50 7.21
N LEU A 104 -7.09 -0.32 8.12
CA LEU A 104 -7.68 -1.64 7.85
C LEU A 104 -9.21 -1.64 7.91
N LEU A 105 -9.83 -0.47 8.12
CA LEU A 105 -11.27 -0.30 8.24
C LEU A 105 -12.01 -0.21 6.89
N ASP A 106 -11.28 -0.29 5.78
CA ASP A 106 -11.77 -0.18 4.40
C ASP A 106 -11.64 -1.52 3.66
#